data_AF-A0ABD5AYM1-F1
#
_entry.id   AF-A0ABD5AYM1-F1
#
_cell.length_a   1.000
_cell.length_b   1.000
_cell.length_c   1.000
_cell.angle_alpha   90.00
_cell.angle_beta   90.00
_cell.angle_gamma   90.00
#
_symmetry.space_group_name_H-M   'P 1'
#
loop_
_entity.id
_entity.type
_entity.pdbx_description
1 polymer ?
#
loop_
_entity_poly.entity_id
_entity_poly.type
_entity_poly.pdbx_seq_one_letter_code
_entity_poly.pdbx_strand_id
1 'polypeptide(L)'
;LRQRILFRKSIQSHLKHKHIFDDLERPYAFYDTYYQMYPSLTKKAKNESFWIDDKTWSDLNMDALFHKMNYTYTSIGENHLYHVLRLQTTLKQFDIWSQVEKNATLHEKIVTLLAQFGKQHYPKYHWKAFVTRFHWIYYFLSFLPILSVLIGFIHIPTSIFAFLFSLILNMVISMRFNHVIDRNMENLFFTGRVIYTVNALTKLNLSLPFHYSLNQLNRVN
;
A
#
# COMPACT_ATOMS: atom_id res chain seq x y z
N LEU A 1 -0.76 -5.51 25.09
CA LEU A 1 0.50 -5.03 25.74
C LEU A 1 1.74 -5.81 25.27
N ARG A 2 1.74 -7.15 25.34
CA ARG A 2 2.86 -8.04 24.99
C ARG A 2 3.44 -7.81 23.58
N GLN A 3 2.59 -7.70 22.56
CA GLN A 3 3.03 -7.47 21.16
C GLN A 3 3.80 -6.15 20.98
N ARG A 4 3.36 -5.06 21.62
CA ARG A 4 4.06 -3.75 21.57
C ARG A 4 5.45 -3.82 22.21
N ILE A 5 5.59 -4.58 23.30
CA ILE A 5 6.88 -4.77 23.99
C ILE A 5 7.82 -5.59 23.11
N LEU A 6 7.33 -6.69 22.51
CA LEU A 6 8.12 -7.51 21.59
C LEU A 6 8.58 -6.70 20.38
N PHE A 7 7.70 -5.89 19.79
CA PHE A 7 8.01 -5.02 18.66
C PHE A 7 9.06 -3.96 18.99
N ARG A 8 8.98 -3.33 20.18
CA ARG A 8 10.05 -2.40 20.60
C ARG A 8 11.39 -3.11 20.81
N LYS A 9 11.36 -4.31 21.41
CA LYS A 9 12.58 -5.12 21.58
C LYS A 9 13.18 -5.56 20.24
N SER A 10 12.37 -5.88 19.24
CA SER A 10 12.88 -6.24 17.90
C SER A 10 13.54 -5.05 17.21
N ILE A 11 12.96 -3.85 17.28
CA ILE A 11 13.58 -2.63 16.78
C ILE A 11 14.92 -2.35 17.48
N GLN A 12 14.95 -2.43 18.82
CA GLN A 12 16.17 -2.19 19.57
C GLN A 12 17.27 -3.21 19.23
N SER A 13 16.89 -4.48 19.07
CA SER A 13 17.80 -5.54 18.62
C SER A 13 18.33 -5.25 17.22
N HIS A 14 17.45 -4.86 16.28
CA HIS A 14 17.81 -4.48 14.92
C HIS A 14 18.79 -3.31 14.90
N LEU A 15 18.51 -2.23 15.63
CA LEU A 15 19.37 -1.05 15.73
C LEU A 15 20.74 -1.38 16.34
N LYS A 16 20.79 -2.27 17.34
CA LYS A 16 22.01 -2.63 18.04
C LYS A 16 22.90 -3.59 17.25
N HIS A 17 22.30 -4.56 16.58
CA HIS A 17 23.00 -5.67 15.95
C HIS A 17 23.02 -5.62 14.42
N LYS A 18 22.32 -4.65 13.80
CA LYS A 18 22.24 -4.46 12.34
C LYS A 18 21.79 -5.73 11.59
N HIS A 19 20.97 -6.57 12.23
CA HIS A 19 20.30 -7.68 11.55
C HIS A 19 19.26 -7.16 10.57
N ILE A 20 18.78 -7.98 9.64
CA ILE A 20 17.66 -7.60 8.78
C ILE A 20 16.39 -7.46 9.64
N PHE A 21 15.52 -6.50 9.31
CA PHE A 21 14.33 -6.19 10.12
C PHE A 21 13.21 -7.23 9.96
N ASP A 22 13.11 -7.83 8.77
CA ASP A 22 12.14 -8.86 8.42
C ASP A 22 12.75 -9.77 7.34
N ASP A 23 12.73 -11.07 7.59
CA ASP A 23 13.32 -12.10 6.72
C ASP A 23 12.34 -12.63 5.66
N LEU A 24 11.15 -12.04 5.54
CA LEU A 24 10.15 -12.52 4.59
C LEU A 24 10.64 -12.31 3.14
N GLU A 25 10.78 -13.39 2.39
CA GLU A 25 11.13 -13.32 0.96
C GLU A 25 9.86 -13.14 0.13
N ARG A 26 9.88 -12.22 -0.85
CA ARG A 26 8.74 -11.93 -1.72
C ARG A 26 9.08 -12.31 -3.16
N PRO A 27 8.12 -12.83 -3.94
CA PRO A 27 8.36 -13.16 -5.35
C PRO A 27 8.70 -11.91 -6.18
N TYR A 28 9.70 -11.99 -7.06
CA TYR A 28 10.16 -10.84 -7.87
C TYR A 28 9.09 -10.26 -8.80
N ALA A 29 8.16 -11.09 -9.29
CA ALA A 29 7.01 -10.66 -10.08
C ALA A 29 6.22 -9.54 -9.37
N PHE A 30 6.25 -9.50 -8.04
CA PHE A 30 5.64 -8.44 -7.25
C PHE A 30 6.28 -7.08 -7.51
N TYR A 31 7.61 -7.00 -7.43
CA TYR A 31 8.36 -5.74 -7.57
C TYR A 31 8.39 -5.25 -9.02
N ASP A 32 8.51 -6.18 -9.96
CA ASP A 32 8.47 -5.89 -11.39
C ASP A 32 7.12 -5.32 -11.82
N THR A 33 6.01 -5.89 -11.35
CA THR A 33 4.66 -5.35 -11.61
C THR A 33 4.53 -3.91 -11.12
N TYR A 34 5.04 -3.60 -9.91
CA TYR A 34 5.05 -2.24 -9.39
C TYR A 34 5.84 -1.30 -10.31
N TYR A 35 7.03 -1.71 -10.72
CA TYR A 35 7.90 -0.92 -11.59
C TYR A 35 7.24 -0.61 -12.94
N GLN A 36 6.68 -1.62 -13.61
CA GLN A 36 6.02 -1.49 -14.91
C GLN A 36 4.77 -0.61 -14.83
N MET A 37 4.05 -0.64 -13.70
CA MET A 37 2.81 0.12 -13.52
C MET A 37 3.03 1.63 -13.37
N TYR A 38 4.26 2.06 -13.05
CA TYR A 38 4.57 3.47 -12.80
C TYR A 38 5.59 4.08 -13.77
N PRO A 39 5.22 4.18 -15.07
CA PRO A 39 6.13 4.70 -16.06
C PRO A 39 6.48 6.18 -15.88
N SER A 40 5.78 6.93 -15.01
CA SER A 40 6.17 8.30 -14.65
C SER A 40 7.41 8.35 -13.73
N LEU A 41 7.59 7.33 -12.87
CA LEU A 41 8.82 7.16 -12.08
C LEU A 41 9.96 6.70 -12.99
N THR A 42 9.67 5.92 -14.04
CA THR A 42 10.66 5.42 -15.00
C THR A 42 10.91 6.37 -16.18
N LYS A 43 10.01 7.31 -16.50
CA LYS A 43 10.16 8.30 -17.60
C LYS A 43 11.33 9.24 -17.40
N LYS A 44 11.81 9.42 -16.17
CA LYS A 44 13.07 10.15 -15.90
C LYS A 44 14.31 9.32 -16.25
N ALA A 45 14.14 8.01 -16.40
CA ALA A 45 15.14 7.03 -16.83
C ALA A 45 14.96 6.58 -18.29
N LYS A 46 14.34 7.43 -19.14
CA LYS A 46 14.17 7.19 -20.58
C LYS A 46 15.46 7.26 -21.40
N ASN A 47 16.62 7.28 -20.74
CA ASN A 47 17.85 6.83 -21.37
C ASN A 47 17.86 5.31 -21.19
N GLU A 48 17.45 4.58 -22.22
CA GLU A 48 17.42 3.12 -22.29
C GLU A 48 18.77 2.46 -21.93
N SER A 49 19.85 3.24 -21.84
CA SER A 49 21.21 2.82 -21.53
C SER A 49 21.48 2.43 -20.07
N PHE A 50 20.56 2.62 -19.12
CA PHE A 50 20.80 2.34 -17.69
C PHE A 50 19.86 1.29 -17.06
N TRP A 51 19.03 0.63 -17.86
CA TRP A 51 18.16 -0.44 -17.37
C TRP A 51 18.87 -1.79 -17.36
N ILE A 52 18.77 -2.51 -16.24
CA ILE A 52 19.21 -3.90 -16.13
C ILE A 52 18.09 -4.80 -16.63
N ASP A 53 18.33 -5.58 -17.68
CA ASP A 53 17.36 -6.55 -18.20
C ASP A 53 17.31 -7.83 -17.34
N ASP A 54 16.31 -8.68 -17.55
CA ASP A 54 16.10 -9.88 -16.70
C ASP A 54 17.27 -10.85 -16.80
N LYS A 55 17.91 -10.93 -17.96
CA LYS A 55 19.09 -11.76 -18.14
C LYS A 55 20.26 -11.22 -17.32
N THR A 56 20.60 -9.95 -17.46
CA THR A 56 21.69 -9.34 -16.68
C THR A 56 21.39 -9.39 -15.18
N TRP A 57 20.14 -9.22 -14.77
CA TRP A 57 19.72 -9.33 -13.38
C TRP A 57 20.01 -10.72 -12.81
N SER A 58 19.68 -11.77 -13.58
CA SER A 58 19.95 -13.16 -13.22
C SER A 58 21.45 -13.47 -13.23
N ASP A 59 22.18 -13.04 -14.28
CA ASP A 59 23.62 -13.25 -14.43
C ASP A 59 24.42 -12.64 -13.27
N LEU A 60 23.97 -11.49 -12.75
CA LEU A 60 24.59 -10.80 -11.60
C LEU A 60 24.08 -11.30 -10.23
N ASN A 61 23.15 -12.25 -10.20
CA ASN A 61 22.50 -12.73 -8.98
C ASN A 61 21.97 -11.55 -8.11
N MET A 62 21.30 -10.61 -8.77
CA MET A 62 20.80 -9.38 -8.13
C MET A 62 19.74 -9.66 -7.06
N ASP A 63 19.12 -10.84 -7.11
CA ASP A 63 18.24 -11.42 -6.10
C ASP A 63 18.92 -11.48 -4.73
N ALA A 64 20.03 -12.22 -4.65
CA ALA A 64 20.79 -12.33 -3.42
C ALA A 64 21.35 -10.98 -2.95
N LEU A 65 21.70 -10.10 -3.89
CA LEU A 65 22.16 -8.75 -3.58
C LEU A 65 21.03 -7.91 -2.96
N PHE A 66 19.84 -7.91 -3.57
CA PHE A 66 18.68 -7.19 -3.07
C PHE A 66 18.33 -7.65 -1.65
N HIS A 67 18.29 -8.97 -1.41
CA HIS A 67 18.03 -9.50 -0.08
C HIS A 67 19.05 -9.04 0.97
N LYS A 68 20.35 -9.05 0.61
CA LYS A 68 21.42 -8.57 1.51
C LYS A 68 21.38 -7.07 1.74
N MET A 69 20.92 -6.28 0.76
CA MET A 69 20.85 -4.81 0.86
C MET A 69 19.56 -4.30 1.49
N ASN A 70 18.53 -5.13 1.61
CA ASN A 70 17.20 -4.69 2.03
C ASN A 70 17.08 -4.47 3.55
N TYR A 71 17.52 -3.29 3.99
CA TYR A 71 17.33 -2.78 5.35
C TYR A 71 16.12 -1.85 5.47
N THR A 72 15.19 -1.93 4.53
CA THR A 72 14.04 -1.03 4.53
C THR A 72 12.98 -1.52 5.52
N TYR A 73 12.25 -0.59 6.13
CA TYR A 73 11.22 -0.90 7.13
C TYR A 73 9.80 -0.92 6.53
N THR A 74 9.64 -0.43 5.30
CA THR A 74 8.34 -0.22 4.67
C THR A 74 8.28 -0.91 3.31
N SER A 75 7.09 -1.38 2.92
CA SER A 75 6.86 -1.94 1.58
C SER A 75 7.17 -0.94 0.45
N ILE A 76 6.95 0.36 0.68
CA ILE A 76 7.32 1.42 -0.25
C ILE A 76 8.84 1.53 -0.40
N GLY A 77 9.58 1.41 0.71
CA GLY A 77 11.04 1.43 0.71
C GLY A 77 11.64 0.27 -0.07
N GLU A 78 11.09 -0.93 0.08
CA GLU A 78 11.53 -2.11 -0.69
C GLU A 78 11.31 -1.93 -2.20
N ASN A 79 10.12 -1.49 -2.58
CA ASN A 79 9.79 -1.21 -3.97
C ASN A 79 10.71 -0.13 -4.55
N HIS A 80 11.03 0.90 -3.76
CA HIS A 80 11.96 1.95 -4.17
C HIS A 80 13.40 1.43 -4.30
N LEU A 81 13.88 0.60 -3.37
CA LEU A 81 15.20 -0.03 -3.45
C LEU A 81 15.32 -0.90 -4.71
N TYR A 82 14.31 -1.74 -4.98
CA TYR A 82 14.28 -2.57 -6.19
C TYR A 82 14.34 -1.71 -7.46
N HIS A 83 13.52 -0.64 -7.52
CA HIS A 83 13.54 0.32 -8.63
C HIS A 83 14.91 0.98 -8.83
N VAL A 84 15.56 1.37 -7.73
CA VAL A 84 16.89 2.00 -7.75
C VAL A 84 17.95 1.05 -8.30
N LEU A 85 17.93 -0.23 -7.89
CA LEU A 85 18.85 -1.25 -8.41
C LEU A 85 18.60 -1.49 -9.91
N ARG A 86 17.33 -1.59 -10.33
CA ARG A 86 16.96 -1.91 -11.71
C ARG A 86 17.31 -0.82 -12.72
N LEU A 87 17.19 0.44 -12.30
CA LEU A 87 17.48 1.61 -13.14
C LEU A 87 18.85 2.23 -12.90
N GLN A 88 19.62 1.68 -11.96
CA GLN A 88 20.93 2.22 -11.56
C GLN A 88 20.85 3.71 -11.17
N THR A 89 19.71 4.15 -10.61
CA THR A 89 19.50 5.57 -10.30
C THR A 89 20.31 5.98 -9.08
N THR A 90 20.98 7.12 -9.15
CA THR A 90 21.66 7.70 -7.99
C THR A 90 20.64 8.18 -6.96
N LEU A 91 20.76 7.72 -5.72
CA LEU A 91 20.00 8.27 -4.59
C LEU A 91 20.51 9.69 -4.32
N LYS A 92 19.71 10.72 -4.61
CA LYS A 92 20.13 12.13 -4.44
C LYS A 92 20.05 12.64 -2.99
N GLN A 93 19.56 11.83 -2.05
CA GLN A 93 19.19 12.26 -0.70
C GLN A 93 20.23 11.95 0.40
N PHE A 94 21.53 11.98 0.07
CA PHE A 94 22.61 11.72 1.05
C PHE A 94 22.67 12.76 2.20
N ASP A 95 22.10 13.95 2.00
CA ASP A 95 22.17 15.05 2.99
C ASP A 95 21.44 14.74 4.31
N ILE A 96 20.41 13.90 4.28
CA ILE A 96 19.62 13.52 5.46
C ILE A 96 20.43 12.61 6.38
N TRP A 97 21.29 11.76 5.81
CA TRP A 97 22.06 10.78 6.57
C TRP A 97 22.92 11.45 7.64
N SER A 98 23.56 12.57 7.28
CA SER A 98 24.40 13.36 8.20
C SER A 98 23.65 13.88 9.44
N GLN A 99 22.35 14.16 9.31
CA GLN A 99 21.49 14.62 10.41
C GLN A 99 21.00 13.46 11.27
N VAL A 100 20.67 12.33 10.63
CA VAL A 100 20.19 11.11 11.29
C VAL A 100 21.33 10.45 12.09
N GLU A 101 22.52 10.36 11.50
CA GLU A 101 23.70 9.78 12.12
C GLU A 101 24.12 10.51 13.40
N LYS A 102 24.05 11.85 13.40
CA LYS A 102 24.42 12.67 14.56
C LYS A 102 23.43 12.60 15.72
N ASN A 103 22.18 12.18 15.48
CA ASN A 103 21.13 12.18 16.50
C ASN A 103 20.48 10.80 16.64
N ALA A 104 21.02 10.00 17.57
CA ALA A 104 20.52 8.66 17.87
C ALA A 104 19.03 8.64 18.24
N THR A 105 18.54 9.64 18.97
CA THR A 105 17.13 9.70 19.38
C THR A 105 16.20 9.98 18.19
N LEU A 106 16.65 10.78 17.23
CA LEU A 106 15.93 11.05 15.99
C LEU A 106 15.92 9.81 15.10
N HIS A 107 17.07 9.13 14.97
CA HIS A 107 17.17 7.88 14.22
C HIS A 107 16.22 6.81 14.78
N GLU A 108 16.20 6.60 16.09
CA GLU A 108 15.29 5.64 16.74
C GLU A 108 13.82 5.99 16.50
N LYS A 109 13.45 7.27 16.55
CA LYS A 109 12.08 7.73 16.26
C LYS A 109 11.68 7.47 14.81
N ILE A 110 12.55 7.78 13.85
CA ILE A 110 12.30 7.52 12.43
C ILE A 110 12.12 6.02 12.19
N VAL A 111 13.06 5.21 12.67
CA VAL A 111 13.01 3.76 12.52
C VAL A 111 11.74 3.20 13.15
N THR A 112 11.36 3.68 14.33
CA THR A 112 10.12 3.27 14.98
C THR A 112 8.88 3.62 14.15
N LEU A 113 8.80 4.84 13.60
CA LEU A 113 7.67 5.25 12.75
C LEU A 113 7.57 4.42 11.46
N LEU A 114 8.71 4.17 10.81
CA LEU A 114 8.76 3.39 9.58
C LEU A 114 8.50 1.90 9.84
N ALA A 115 9.04 1.34 10.92
CA ALA A 115 8.78 -0.04 11.34
C ALA A 115 7.31 -0.24 11.72
N GLN A 116 6.66 0.76 12.33
CA GLN A 116 5.23 0.72 12.65
C GLN A 116 4.35 0.73 11.38
N PHE A 117 4.80 1.42 10.34
CA PHE A 117 4.16 1.34 9.03
C PHE A 117 4.31 -0.07 8.45
N GLY A 118 5.54 -0.61 8.47
CA GLY A 118 5.83 -2.01 8.18
C GLY A 118 5.66 -2.43 6.73
N LYS A 119 5.76 -3.75 6.51
CA LYS A 119 5.72 -4.41 5.19
C LYS A 119 4.45 -5.25 4.98
N GLN A 120 3.43 -5.07 5.82
CA GLN A 120 2.26 -5.97 5.83
C GLN A 120 1.39 -5.84 4.59
N HIS A 121 1.22 -4.61 4.09
CA HIS A 121 0.43 -4.38 2.89
C HIS A 121 1.31 -3.79 1.82
N TYR A 122 1.31 -4.45 0.67
CA TYR A 122 1.86 -3.86 -0.52
C TYR A 122 0.73 -3.21 -1.32
N PRO A 123 0.87 -1.93 -1.62
CA PRO A 123 -0.12 -1.22 -2.39
C PRO A 123 -0.25 -1.82 -3.79
N LYS A 124 -1.44 -2.32 -4.10
CA LYS A 124 -1.84 -2.64 -5.46
C LYS A 124 -2.35 -1.37 -6.08
N TYR A 125 -1.45 -0.59 -6.65
CA TYR A 125 -1.76 0.77 -7.04
C TYR A 125 -2.53 0.91 -8.36
N HIS A 126 -3.68 0.28 -8.42
CA HIS A 126 -4.60 0.44 -9.53
C HIS A 126 -5.41 1.72 -9.25
N TRP A 127 -4.83 2.90 -9.44
CA TRP A 127 -5.50 4.18 -9.13
C TRP A 127 -6.80 4.37 -9.92
N LYS A 128 -6.90 3.75 -11.11
CA LYS A 128 -8.15 3.69 -11.90
C LYS A 128 -9.28 2.89 -11.22
N ALA A 129 -8.96 2.00 -10.28
CA ALA A 129 -9.94 1.17 -9.58
C ALA A 129 -10.65 1.89 -8.43
N PHE A 130 -10.13 3.04 -7.96
CA PHE A 130 -10.80 3.85 -6.93
C PHE A 130 -11.99 4.65 -7.45
N VAL A 131 -12.20 4.69 -8.77
CA VAL A 131 -13.38 5.32 -9.37
C VAL A 131 -14.53 4.32 -9.44
N THR A 132 -14.90 3.72 -8.32
CA THR A 132 -16.22 3.08 -8.24
C THR A 132 -17.24 4.19 -8.10
N ARG A 133 -17.87 4.58 -9.21
CA ARG A 133 -19.04 5.45 -9.16
C ARG A 133 -20.09 4.76 -8.31
N PHE A 134 -20.57 5.45 -7.28
CA PHE A 134 -21.71 5.02 -6.51
C PHE A 134 -22.92 4.99 -7.44
N HIS A 135 -23.59 3.84 -7.57
CA HIS A 135 -24.79 3.72 -8.42
C HIS A 135 -26.02 3.59 -7.53
N TRP A 136 -27.01 4.45 -7.75
CA TRP A 136 -28.29 4.47 -7.03
C TRP A 136 -29.04 3.13 -7.07
N ILE A 137 -28.74 2.28 -8.07
CA ILE A 137 -29.32 0.95 -8.25
C ILE A 137 -29.10 0.02 -7.04
N TYR A 138 -27.98 0.17 -6.30
CA TYR A 138 -27.72 -0.65 -5.10
C TYR A 138 -28.67 -0.32 -3.94
N TYR A 139 -29.13 0.93 -3.82
CA TYR A 139 -30.15 1.29 -2.85
C TYR A 139 -31.50 0.69 -3.25
N PHE A 140 -31.89 0.84 -4.53
CA PHE A 140 -33.12 0.25 -5.05
C PHE A 140 -33.17 -1.27 -4.83
N LEU A 141 -32.04 -1.95 -5.04
CA LEU A 141 -31.91 -3.39 -4.84
C LEU A 141 -32.23 -3.86 -3.42
N SER A 142 -31.90 -3.02 -2.43
CA SER A 142 -32.17 -3.32 -1.01
C SER A 142 -33.66 -3.24 -0.66
N PHE A 143 -34.45 -2.49 -1.44
CA PHE A 143 -35.89 -2.32 -1.23
C PHE A 143 -36.76 -3.36 -1.96
N LEU A 144 -36.21 -4.10 -2.92
CA LEU A 144 -36.92 -5.12 -3.70
C LEU A 144 -37.62 -6.21 -2.85
N PRO A 145 -37.01 -6.74 -1.77
CA PRO A 145 -37.69 -7.70 -0.89
C PRO A 145 -38.90 -7.08 -0.18
N ILE A 146 -38.81 -5.80 0.23
CA ILE A 146 -39.91 -5.07 0.87
C ILE A 146 -41.07 -4.87 -0.13
N LEU A 147 -40.75 -4.48 -1.36
CA LEU A 147 -41.74 -4.32 -2.42
C LEU A 147 -42.43 -5.65 -2.76
N SER A 148 -41.69 -6.76 -2.70
CA SER A 148 -42.23 -8.11 -2.95
C SER A 148 -43.27 -8.51 -1.91
N VAL A 149 -43.10 -8.13 -0.65
CA VAL A 149 -44.09 -8.35 0.42
C VAL A 149 -45.35 -7.53 0.20
N LEU A 150 -45.23 -6.28 -0.29
CA LEU A 150 -46.38 -5.43 -0.60
C LEU A 150 -47.27 -6.00 -1.72
N ILE A 151 -46.69 -6.72 -2.69
CA ILE A 151 -47.46 -7.41 -3.75
C ILE A 151 -48.34 -8.53 -3.17
N GLY A 152 -47.98 -9.07 -2.00
CA GLY A 152 -48.71 -10.14 -1.31
C GLY A 152 -50.12 -9.76 -0.90
N PHE A 153 -50.42 -8.46 -0.78
CA PHE A 153 -51.79 -7.97 -0.53
C PHE A 153 -52.74 -8.17 -1.71
N ILE A 154 -52.21 -8.38 -2.93
CA ILE A 154 -53.00 -8.60 -4.15
C ILE A 154 -52.95 -10.08 -4.55
N HIS A 155 -51.74 -10.66 -4.60
CA HIS A 155 -51.53 -12.05 -5.00
C HIS A 155 -50.38 -12.70 -4.22
N ILE A 156 -50.73 -13.67 -3.37
CA ILE A 156 -49.78 -14.39 -2.50
C ILE A 156 -48.75 -15.21 -3.30
N PRO A 157 -49.12 -16.02 -4.32
CA PRO A 157 -48.15 -16.87 -5.00
C PRO A 157 -47.05 -16.07 -5.70
N THR A 158 -47.41 -14.99 -6.40
CA THR A 158 -46.46 -14.13 -7.11
C THR A 158 -45.53 -13.40 -6.15
N SER A 159 -46.04 -12.98 -4.98
CA SER A 159 -45.26 -12.35 -3.92
C SER A 159 -44.17 -13.26 -3.38
N ILE A 160 -44.47 -14.54 -3.11
CA ILE A 160 -43.48 -15.52 -2.62
C ILE A 160 -42.34 -15.71 -3.63
N PHE A 161 -42.67 -15.90 -4.92
CA PHE A 161 -41.65 -16.03 -5.97
C PHE A 161 -40.80 -14.76 -6.12
N ALA A 162 -41.43 -13.57 -6.12
CA ALA A 162 -40.73 -12.30 -6.22
C ALA A 162 -39.79 -12.06 -5.02
N PHE A 163 -40.23 -12.43 -3.82
CA PHE A 163 -39.44 -12.31 -2.60
C PHE A 163 -38.19 -13.20 -2.65
N LEU A 164 -38.36 -14.49 -2.98
CA LEU A 164 -37.22 -15.42 -3.11
C LEU A 164 -36.22 -14.95 -4.19
N PHE A 165 -36.73 -14.50 -5.35
CA PHE A 165 -35.89 -13.97 -6.42
C PHE A 165 -35.11 -12.73 -5.98
N SER A 166 -35.76 -11.79 -5.29
CA SER A 166 -35.11 -10.57 -4.81
C SER A 166 -34.02 -10.84 -3.76
N LEU A 167 -34.21 -11.83 -2.87
CA LEU A 167 -33.19 -12.24 -1.92
C LEU A 167 -31.96 -12.82 -2.62
N ILE A 168 -32.16 -13.73 -3.59
CA ILE A 168 -31.06 -14.33 -4.36
C ILE A 168 -30.31 -13.24 -5.13
N LEU A 169 -31.04 -12.36 -5.81
CA LEU A 169 -30.46 -11.27 -6.59
C LEU A 169 -29.66 -10.30 -5.70
N ASN A 170 -30.20 -9.92 -4.54
CA ASN A 170 -29.51 -9.06 -3.58
C ASN A 170 -28.26 -9.77 -3.00
N MET A 171 -28.36 -11.05 -2.66
CA MET A 171 -27.23 -11.85 -2.18
C MET A 171 -26.09 -11.92 -3.21
N VAL A 172 -26.40 -12.21 -4.47
CA VAL A 172 -25.40 -12.28 -5.55
C VAL A 172 -24.72 -10.93 -5.76
N ILE A 173 -25.49 -9.84 -5.82
CA ILE A 173 -24.94 -8.50 -6.05
C ILE A 173 -24.14 -8.02 -4.84
N SER A 174 -24.63 -8.26 -3.62
CA SER A 174 -23.93 -7.93 -2.37
C SER A 174 -22.59 -8.67 -2.28
N MET A 175 -22.54 -9.97 -2.60
CA MET A 175 -21.29 -10.74 -2.62
C MET A 175 -20.27 -10.17 -3.62
N ARG A 176 -20.72 -9.82 -4.83
CA ARG A 176 -19.84 -9.20 -5.85
C ARG A 176 -19.33 -7.84 -5.41
N PHE A 177 -20.20 -7.03 -4.81
CA PHE A 177 -19.87 -5.68 -4.34
C PHE A 177 -18.91 -5.68 -3.14
N ASN A 178 -19.18 -6.51 -2.13
CA ASN A 178 -18.31 -6.66 -0.95
C ASN A 178 -16.90 -7.11 -1.36
N HIS A 179 -16.79 -8.05 -2.31
CA HIS A 179 -15.48 -8.47 -2.83
C HIS A 179 -14.70 -7.36 -3.55
N VAL A 180 -15.40 -6.38 -4.14
CA VAL A 180 -14.74 -5.19 -4.73
C VAL A 180 -14.35 -4.20 -3.63
N ILE A 181 -15.20 -3.97 -2.63
CA ILE A 181 -14.92 -3.07 -1.51
C ILE A 181 -13.74 -3.58 -0.69
N ASP A 182 -13.71 -4.85 -0.30
CA ASP A 182 -12.66 -5.41 0.54
C ASP A 182 -11.27 -5.19 -0.07
N ARG A 183 -11.15 -5.40 -1.39
CA ARG A 183 -9.91 -5.10 -2.14
C ARG A 183 -9.53 -3.62 -2.10
N ASN A 184 -10.50 -2.71 -2.10
CA ASN A 184 -10.26 -1.26 -2.06
C ASN A 184 -9.98 -0.75 -0.63
N MET A 185 -10.59 -1.36 0.39
CA MET A 185 -10.40 -1.01 1.80
C MET A 185 -8.95 -1.15 2.22
N GLU A 186 -8.29 -2.25 1.84
CA GLU A 186 -6.88 -2.46 2.17
C GLU A 186 -5.98 -1.34 1.61
N ASN A 187 -6.23 -0.92 0.37
CA ASN A 187 -5.51 0.19 -0.28
C ASN A 187 -5.83 1.54 0.37
N LEU A 188 -7.06 1.75 0.84
CA LEU A 188 -7.46 2.96 1.57
C LEU A 188 -6.74 3.04 2.92
N PHE A 189 -6.76 1.96 3.70
CA PHE A 189 -6.03 1.89 4.97
C PHE A 189 -4.53 2.06 4.78
N PHE A 190 -3.98 1.47 3.73
CA PHE A 190 -2.59 1.69 3.34
C PHE A 190 -2.30 3.17 3.10
N THR A 191 -3.11 3.84 2.27
CA THR A 191 -2.95 5.27 1.94
C THR A 191 -3.07 6.13 3.19
N GLY A 192 -4.05 5.85 4.06
CA GLY A 192 -4.21 6.53 5.34
C GLY A 192 -2.98 6.37 6.25
N ARG A 193 -2.40 5.16 6.33
CA ARG A 193 -1.14 4.93 7.05
C ARG A 193 0.02 5.71 6.45
N VAL A 194 0.13 5.80 5.12
CA VAL A 194 1.18 6.60 4.45
C VAL A 194 1.07 8.05 4.88
N ILE A 195 -0.13 8.64 4.76
CA ILE A 195 -0.39 10.04 5.12
C ILE A 195 -0.05 10.28 6.60
N TYR A 196 -0.50 9.39 7.48
CA TYR A 196 -0.19 9.46 8.90
C TYR A 196 1.31 9.43 9.18
N THR A 197 2.05 8.47 8.60
CA THR A 197 3.49 8.32 8.81
C THR A 197 4.26 9.52 8.28
N VAL A 198 3.92 10.04 7.09
CA VAL A 198 4.58 11.23 6.55
C VAL A 198 4.30 12.45 7.43
N ASN A 199 3.07 12.65 7.91
CA ASN A 199 2.74 13.73 8.84
C ASN A 199 3.46 13.59 10.20
N ALA A 200 3.69 12.36 10.67
CA ALA A 200 4.49 12.14 11.86
C ALA A 200 5.98 12.46 11.62
N LEU A 201 6.51 12.13 10.44
CA LEU A 201 7.90 12.44 10.06
C LEU A 201 8.13 13.94 9.88
N THR A 202 7.19 14.68 9.27
CA THR A 202 7.32 16.14 9.09
C THR A 202 7.40 16.87 10.43
N LYS A 203 6.74 16.37 11.47
CA LYS A 203 6.80 16.92 12.83
C LYS A 203 8.14 16.71 13.54
N LEU A 204 9.02 15.84 13.01
CA LEU A 204 10.35 15.63 13.59
C LEU A 204 11.37 16.71 13.20
N ASN A 205 10.95 17.81 12.58
CA ASN A 205 11.80 18.94 12.12
C ASN A 205 13.01 18.49 11.29
N LEU A 206 12.85 17.42 10.52
CA LEU A 206 13.83 17.05 9.49
C LEU A 206 13.84 18.17 8.44
N SER A 207 15.02 18.65 8.06
CA SER A 207 15.19 19.58 6.94
C SER A 207 15.03 18.82 5.62
N LEU A 208 13.84 18.28 5.40
CA LEU A 208 13.46 17.62 4.17
C LEU A 208 12.91 18.69 3.23
N PRO A 209 13.52 18.94 2.05
CA PRO A 209 12.82 19.62 0.98
C PRO A 209 11.78 18.62 0.45
N PHE A 210 10.67 18.46 1.17
CA PHE A 210 9.50 17.83 0.60
C PHE A 210 9.04 18.75 -0.54
N HIS A 211 9.49 18.45 -1.76
CA HIS A 211 9.09 19.20 -2.96
C HIS A 211 7.57 19.23 -3.14
N TYR A 212 6.84 18.32 -2.48
CA TYR A 212 5.39 18.24 -2.45
C TYR A 212 4.89 18.54 -1.04
N SER A 213 4.16 19.66 -0.90
CA SER A 213 3.52 20.03 0.37
C SER A 213 2.26 19.19 0.57
N LEU A 214 2.18 18.49 1.71
CA LEU A 214 0.98 17.74 2.11
C LEU A 214 -0.22 18.67 2.41
N ASN A 215 -0.01 19.98 2.53
CA ASN A 215 -1.10 20.94 2.73
C ASN A 215 -2.10 20.94 1.57
N GLN A 216 -1.68 20.53 0.37
CA GLN A 216 -2.60 20.39 -0.76
C GLN A 216 -3.58 19.21 -0.58
N LEU A 217 -3.17 18.14 0.11
CA LEU A 217 -4.02 16.97 0.38
C LEU A 217 -4.99 17.21 1.55
N ASN A 218 -4.61 18.03 2.53
CA ASN A 218 -5.49 18.43 3.64
C ASN A 218 -6.65 19.35 3.22
N ARG A 219 -6.62 19.93 2.01
CA ARG A 219 -7.68 20.81 1.48
C ARG A 219 -8.84 20.05 0.81
N VAL A 220 -8.76 18.72 0.73
CA VAL A 220 -9.78 17.86 0.09
C VAL A 220 -10.72 17.21 1.12
N ASN A 221 -10.55 17.54 2.42
CA ASN A 221 -11.53 17.22 3.46
C ASN A 221 -12.50 18.38 3.67
#